data_AF-A0A7C5BQM9-F1
#
_entry.id   AF-A0A7C5BQM9-F1
#
_cell.length_a   1.000
_cell.length_b   1.000
_cell.length_c   1.000
_cell.angle_alpha   90.00
_cell.angle_beta   90.00
_cell.angle_gamma   90.00
#
_symmetry.space_group_name_H-M   'P 1'
#
loop_
_entity.id
_entity.type
_entity.pdbx_description
1 polymer ?
#
loop_
_entity_poly.entity_id
_entity_poly.type
_entity_poly.pdbx_seq_one_letter_code
_entity_poly.pdbx_strand_id
1 'polypeptide(L)'
;NIILIADGPWSNWTERAIRQSDHLLLVADFDSDFKQSEQEKRVNALWDFSSHLKQSLILVHPSGTTEITNTKRWLDERSILRFYHVRIGQTEDYARLARILSGHANSLVLGGGGARGYAHIGVLRALEVNGVAIDAVGGTSIGAVIGAAVALQYNSDKIFNLCAQYFRNFFDFTLPVISLIKGRKIEKNLEMALGNKQIEDLWIPFFCVSTNLTRAEQVIHYRGSLAEALRSSMSLPAMMPPVIKSGDLLVDGGVLNNLPIDVMNDLYSGGKIIAVDISPKIDLASNESHFMSGSGLKLLLAHLNPFRRTAYIPSIFDIISRSITLAAVNKSMRTDEQNLASLYLLLSVESVGTLEYDRLKQIAELGYTSSINQVTQWCRGSEDS
;
A
#
# COMPACT_ATOMS: atom_id res chain seq x y z
N ASN A 1 18.83 -10.17 -19.78
CA ASN A 1 18.27 -8.95 -20.38
C ASN A 1 19.30 -8.28 -21.27
N ILE A 2 18.93 -7.89 -22.48
CA ILE A 2 19.77 -7.12 -23.41
C ILE A 2 19.26 -5.68 -23.37
N ILE A 3 20.16 -4.71 -23.20
CA ILE A 3 19.82 -3.28 -23.25
C ILE A 3 20.37 -2.71 -24.56
N LEU A 4 19.49 -2.11 -25.35
CA LEU A 4 19.85 -1.41 -26.59
C LEU A 4 19.77 0.09 -26.32
N ILE A 5 20.87 0.81 -26.54
CA ILE A 5 20.94 2.26 -26.34
C ILE A 5 20.72 2.93 -27.68
N ALA A 6 19.67 3.73 -27.79
CA ALA A 6 19.39 4.55 -28.97
C ALA A 6 20.40 5.70 -29.11
N ASP A 7 20.67 6.12 -30.34
CA ASP A 7 21.50 7.30 -30.59
C ASP A 7 20.75 8.58 -30.22
N GLY A 8 21.52 9.62 -29.88
CA GLY A 8 21.00 10.96 -29.59
C GLY A 8 20.13 11.52 -30.72
N PRO A 9 20.58 11.57 -31.99
CA PRO A 9 19.72 11.85 -33.14
C PRO A 9 19.03 10.57 -33.66
N TRP A 10 17.90 10.72 -34.37
CA TRP A 10 17.26 9.57 -35.00
C TRP A 10 18.16 8.94 -36.08
N SER A 11 18.50 7.66 -35.91
CA SER A 11 19.35 6.90 -36.80
C SER A 11 18.72 5.56 -37.19
N ASN A 12 19.30 4.89 -38.19
CA ASN A 12 18.93 3.51 -38.54
C ASN A 12 19.14 2.54 -37.36
N TRP A 13 20.12 2.82 -36.49
CA TRP A 13 20.34 2.04 -35.27
C TRP A 13 19.24 2.27 -34.25
N THR A 14 18.84 3.52 -33.99
CA THR A 14 17.70 3.85 -33.10
C THR A 14 16.43 3.14 -33.54
N GLU A 15 16.10 3.18 -34.83
CA GLU A 15 14.94 2.48 -35.37
C GLU A 15 15.04 0.96 -35.20
N ARG A 16 16.21 0.38 -35.46
CA ARG A 16 16.46 -1.05 -35.23
C ARG A 16 16.34 -1.43 -33.76
N ALA A 17 16.89 -0.62 -32.86
CA ALA A 17 16.85 -0.87 -31.42
C ALA A 17 15.40 -0.88 -30.92
N ILE A 18 14.61 0.13 -31.29
CA ILE A 18 13.18 0.21 -30.93
C ILE A 18 12.42 -1.00 -31.50
N ARG A 19 12.66 -1.38 -32.75
CA ARG A 19 11.99 -2.51 -33.39
C ARG A 19 12.27 -3.87 -32.76
N GLN A 20 13.44 -4.04 -32.14
CA GLN A 20 13.82 -5.29 -31.50
C GLN A 20 13.54 -5.30 -29.99
N SER A 21 12.89 -4.26 -29.46
CA SER A 21 12.60 -4.14 -28.04
C SER A 21 11.15 -4.50 -27.73
N ASP A 22 10.94 -5.18 -26.61
CA ASP A 22 9.59 -5.42 -26.05
C ASP A 22 9.19 -4.31 -25.05
N HIS A 23 10.17 -3.53 -24.59
CA HIS A 23 10.00 -2.46 -23.61
C HIS A 23 10.94 -1.28 -23.93
N LEU A 24 10.35 -0.12 -24.22
CA LEU A 24 11.05 1.14 -24.42
C LEU A 24 11.13 1.93 -23.12
N LEU A 25 12.34 2.38 -22.77
CA LEU A 25 12.59 3.26 -21.63
C LEU A 25 12.88 4.67 -22.12
N LEU A 26 11.94 5.59 -21.87
CA LEU A 26 12.13 7.01 -22.10
C LEU A 26 12.89 7.57 -20.89
N VAL A 27 14.02 8.23 -21.11
CA VAL A 27 14.81 8.82 -20.02
C VAL A 27 14.81 10.33 -20.19
N ALA A 28 14.41 11.05 -19.15
CA ALA A 28 14.35 12.51 -19.16
C ALA A 28 14.91 13.08 -17.87
N ASP A 29 15.62 14.20 -17.97
CA ASP A 29 15.94 15.05 -16.84
C ASP A 29 14.65 15.73 -16.34
N PHE A 30 14.34 15.58 -15.05
CA PHE A 30 13.08 16.05 -14.47
C PHE A 30 12.88 17.56 -14.57
N ASP A 31 13.98 18.32 -14.57
CA ASP A 31 13.97 19.79 -14.64
C ASP A 31 13.97 20.34 -16.08
N SER A 32 14.06 19.45 -17.07
CA SER A 32 13.97 19.81 -18.49
C SER A 32 12.53 20.05 -18.96
N ASP A 33 12.36 20.44 -20.23
CA ASP A 33 11.04 20.60 -20.84
C ASP A 33 10.28 19.27 -20.81
N PHE A 34 9.11 19.27 -20.17
CA PHE A 34 8.29 18.07 -19.99
C PHE A 34 7.56 17.63 -21.27
N LYS A 35 7.54 18.47 -22.30
CA LYS A 35 6.90 18.15 -23.57
C LYS A 35 7.52 16.95 -24.25
N GLN A 36 6.73 16.25 -25.04
CA GLN A 36 7.24 15.15 -25.86
C GLN A 36 8.32 15.65 -26.82
N SER A 37 9.45 14.94 -26.86
CA SER A 37 10.51 15.20 -27.83
C SER A 37 10.07 14.83 -29.25
N GLU A 38 10.72 15.37 -30.28
CA GLU A 38 10.44 14.99 -31.67
C GLU A 38 10.66 13.49 -31.93
N GLN A 39 11.57 12.86 -31.17
CA GLN A 39 11.80 11.42 -31.24
C GLN A 39 10.65 10.64 -30.62
N GLU A 40 10.17 11.07 -29.47
CA GLU A 40 9.00 10.49 -28.80
C GLU A 40 7.76 10.56 -29.71
N LYS A 41 7.50 11.72 -30.31
CA LYS A 41 6.43 11.90 -31.29
C LYS A 41 6.59 10.96 -32.49
N ARG A 42 7.82 10.78 -32.99
CA ARG A 42 8.11 9.88 -34.11
C ARG A 42 7.87 8.42 -33.75
N VAL A 43 8.26 7.96 -32.55
CA VAL A 43 7.94 6.61 -32.07
C VAL A 43 6.43 6.41 -32.01
N ASN A 44 5.71 7.38 -31.44
CA ASN A 44 4.25 7.30 -31.29
C ASN A 44 3.49 7.36 -32.62
N ALA A 45 4.07 7.99 -33.65
CA ALA A 45 3.48 8.06 -34.99
C ALA A 45 3.64 6.75 -35.79
N LEU A 46 4.56 5.87 -35.39
CA LEU A 46 4.85 4.63 -36.09
C LEU A 46 3.93 3.50 -35.59
N TRP A 47 2.85 3.25 -36.35
CA TRP A 47 1.79 2.29 -36.02
C TRP A 47 2.28 0.86 -35.73
N ASP A 48 3.37 0.43 -36.38
CA ASP A 48 4.00 -0.87 -36.15
C ASP A 48 4.62 -1.02 -34.75
N PHE A 49 4.94 0.10 -34.07
CA PHE A 49 5.50 0.10 -32.72
C PHE A 49 4.43 0.33 -31.65
N SER A 50 3.36 1.07 -31.97
CA SER A 50 2.39 1.54 -30.97
C SER A 50 1.48 0.47 -30.36
N SER A 51 1.37 -0.71 -30.97
CA SER A 51 0.43 -1.76 -30.51
C SER A 51 1.04 -2.77 -29.52
N HIS A 52 2.37 -2.94 -29.51
CA HIS A 52 3.04 -3.98 -28.71
C HIS A 52 4.17 -3.45 -27.81
N LEU A 53 4.71 -2.26 -28.07
CA LEU A 53 5.85 -1.73 -27.33
C LEU A 53 5.41 -1.09 -26.01
N LYS A 54 5.73 -1.75 -24.89
CA LYS A 54 5.53 -1.16 -23.56
C LYS A 54 6.45 0.04 -23.41
N GLN A 55 5.94 1.18 -22.96
CA GLN A 55 6.76 2.38 -22.71
C GLN A 55 6.79 2.69 -21.22
N SER A 56 7.97 2.90 -20.64
CA SER A 56 8.12 3.44 -19.29
C SER A 56 8.98 4.68 -19.27
N LEU A 57 8.68 5.61 -18.38
CA LEU A 57 9.40 6.87 -18.22
C LEU A 57 10.33 6.83 -17.00
N ILE A 58 11.60 7.14 -17.19
CA ILE A 58 12.59 7.29 -16.13
C ILE A 58 12.87 8.78 -16.00
N LEU A 59 12.49 9.33 -14.85
CA LEU A 59 12.70 10.72 -14.50
C LEU A 59 13.95 10.82 -13.62
N VAL A 60 14.98 11.42 -14.19
CA VAL A 60 16.28 11.60 -13.56
C VAL A 60 16.30 12.92 -12.82
N HIS A 61 16.63 12.86 -11.53
CA HIS A 61 16.71 14.01 -10.64
C HIS A 61 18.16 14.35 -10.30
N PRO A 62 18.48 15.63 -10.02
CA PRO A 62 19.78 16.01 -9.48
C PRO A 62 20.18 15.22 -8.22
N SER A 63 21.48 15.18 -7.96
CA SER A 63 21.99 14.61 -6.71
C SER A 63 21.53 15.43 -5.52
N GLY A 64 21.11 14.77 -4.44
CA GLY A 64 20.64 15.44 -3.22
C GLY A 64 19.19 15.90 -3.23
N THR A 65 18.42 15.66 -4.30
CA THR A 65 16.97 15.93 -4.31
C THR A 65 16.28 15.16 -3.18
N THR A 66 15.58 15.87 -2.30
CA THR A 66 14.89 15.31 -1.13
C THR A 66 13.39 15.15 -1.36
N GLU A 67 12.82 15.96 -2.25
CA GLU A 67 11.39 16.01 -2.54
C GLU A 67 11.15 16.15 -4.04
N ILE A 68 10.10 15.48 -4.53
CA ILE A 68 9.61 15.55 -5.90
C ILE A 68 8.28 16.29 -5.87
N THR A 69 8.05 17.14 -6.86
CA THR A 69 6.74 17.78 -7.07
C THR A 69 6.48 17.93 -8.55
N ASN A 70 5.20 17.92 -8.94
CA ASN A 70 4.74 18.19 -10.31
C ASN A 70 5.05 17.07 -11.33
N THR A 71 5.22 15.82 -10.90
CA THR A 71 5.39 14.69 -11.84
C THR A 71 4.20 14.55 -12.78
N LYS A 72 3.01 14.95 -12.35
CA LYS A 72 1.79 14.96 -13.17
C LYS A 72 1.99 15.58 -14.57
N ARG A 73 2.77 16.66 -14.69
CA ARG A 73 3.02 17.34 -15.99
C ARG A 73 3.72 16.43 -17.01
N TRP A 74 4.56 15.52 -16.54
CA TRP A 74 5.24 14.53 -17.38
C TRP A 74 4.30 13.41 -17.84
N LEU A 75 3.33 13.08 -17.00
CA LEU A 75 2.44 11.93 -17.19
C LEU A 75 1.19 12.28 -18.01
N ASP A 76 0.66 13.50 -17.90
CA ASP A 76 -0.58 13.89 -18.56
C ASP A 76 -0.47 13.93 -20.09
N GLU A 77 0.74 14.17 -20.61
CA GLU A 77 1.00 14.18 -22.06
C GLU A 77 1.37 12.81 -22.63
N ARG A 78 1.42 11.75 -21.81
CA ARG A 78 2.01 10.46 -22.22
C ARG A 78 1.11 9.27 -21.91
N SER A 79 1.05 8.31 -22.83
CA SER A 79 0.49 6.99 -22.57
C SER A 79 1.63 6.02 -22.25
N ILE A 80 1.99 5.94 -20.97
CA ILE A 80 3.07 5.08 -20.48
C ILE A 80 2.51 3.97 -19.57
N LEU A 81 3.19 2.83 -19.59
CA LEU A 81 2.90 1.71 -18.71
C LEU A 81 3.27 2.06 -17.26
N ARG A 82 4.48 2.57 -17.03
CA ARG A 82 5.01 2.95 -15.70
C ARG A 82 5.94 4.14 -15.79
N PHE A 83 6.22 4.74 -14.63
CA PHE A 83 7.30 5.70 -14.48
C PHE A 83 8.10 5.41 -13.22
N TYR A 84 9.34 5.89 -13.18
CA TYR A 84 10.26 5.70 -12.08
C TYR A 84 11.09 6.96 -11.86
N HIS A 85 11.36 7.28 -10.58
CA HIS A 85 12.26 8.35 -10.20
C HIS A 85 13.61 7.81 -9.77
N VAL A 86 14.66 8.47 -10.26
CA VAL A 86 16.05 8.09 -9.98
C VAL A 86 16.89 9.34 -9.74
N ARG A 87 17.67 9.37 -8.67
CA ARG A 87 18.62 10.47 -8.42
C ARG A 87 20.01 10.17 -8.99
N ILE A 88 20.66 11.20 -9.52
CA ILE A 88 22.06 11.12 -9.96
C ILE A 88 22.96 10.78 -8.77
N GLY A 89 23.72 9.69 -8.90
CA GLY A 89 24.67 9.22 -7.88
C GLY A 89 24.04 8.43 -6.73
N GLN A 90 22.72 8.16 -6.76
CA GLN A 90 22.06 7.34 -5.74
C GLN A 90 21.99 5.88 -6.20
N THR A 91 22.95 5.06 -5.78
CA THR A 91 23.05 3.64 -6.17
C THR A 91 21.77 2.85 -5.89
N GLU A 92 21.08 3.12 -4.77
CA GLU A 92 19.85 2.42 -4.42
C GLU A 92 18.69 2.67 -5.40
N ASP A 93 18.63 3.85 -6.01
CA ASP A 93 17.60 4.16 -7.01
C ASP A 93 17.86 3.40 -8.32
N TYR A 94 19.13 3.30 -8.73
CA TYR A 94 19.54 2.48 -9.88
C TYR A 94 19.31 0.99 -9.61
N ALA A 95 19.66 0.51 -8.42
CA ALA A 95 19.49 -0.87 -8.02
C ALA A 95 18.00 -1.26 -7.98
N ARG A 96 17.13 -0.39 -7.45
CA ARG A 96 15.67 -0.55 -7.51
C ARG A 96 15.18 -0.66 -8.95
N LEU A 97 15.56 0.29 -9.80
CA LEU A 97 15.16 0.28 -11.21
C LEU A 97 15.64 -1.01 -11.91
N ALA A 98 16.89 -1.42 -11.69
CA ALA A 98 17.44 -2.64 -12.26
C ALA A 98 16.69 -3.89 -11.80
N ARG A 99 16.34 -4.01 -10.52
CA ARG A 99 15.53 -5.12 -9.99
C ARG A 99 14.14 -5.13 -10.61
N ILE A 100 13.47 -3.99 -10.72
CA ILE A 100 12.14 -3.88 -11.36
C ILE A 100 12.20 -4.31 -12.82
N LEU A 101 13.10 -3.75 -13.61
CA LEU A 101 13.22 -4.04 -15.04
C LEU A 101 13.70 -5.46 -15.32
N SER A 102 14.34 -6.11 -14.36
CA SER A 102 14.80 -7.50 -14.48
C SER A 102 13.84 -8.54 -13.91
N GLY A 103 12.70 -8.13 -13.35
CA GLY A 103 11.76 -9.08 -12.72
C GLY A 103 12.27 -9.62 -11.39
N HIS A 104 13.13 -8.89 -10.68
CA HIS A 104 13.64 -9.27 -9.35
C HIS A 104 13.23 -8.26 -8.27
N ALA A 105 12.19 -7.45 -8.52
CA ALA A 105 11.69 -6.46 -7.57
C ALA A 105 11.20 -7.14 -6.29
N ASN A 106 11.58 -6.59 -5.14
CA ASN A 106 10.97 -6.92 -3.87
C ASN A 106 9.76 -5.99 -3.65
N SER A 107 8.57 -6.53 -3.83
CA SER A 107 7.31 -5.78 -3.77
C SER A 107 6.57 -6.07 -2.48
N LEU A 108 6.27 -5.02 -1.69
CA LEU A 108 5.63 -5.16 -0.38
C LEU A 108 4.13 -4.89 -0.46
N VAL A 109 3.31 -5.80 0.09
CA VAL A 109 1.85 -5.64 0.17
C VAL A 109 1.41 -5.66 1.63
N LEU A 110 0.72 -4.62 2.07
CA LEU A 110 0.32 -4.43 3.47
C LEU A 110 -1.20 -4.46 3.64
N GLY A 111 -1.69 -5.42 4.44
CA GLY A 111 -3.12 -5.61 4.66
C GLY A 111 -3.78 -4.58 5.56
N GLY A 112 -5.11 -4.48 5.47
CA GLY A 112 -5.95 -3.67 6.35
C GLY A 112 -6.28 -4.35 7.69
N GLY A 113 -6.55 -3.57 8.73
CA GLY A 113 -6.83 -4.11 10.08
C GLY A 113 -6.86 -3.11 11.24
N GLY A 114 -7.02 -1.81 11.00
CA GLY A 114 -7.07 -0.79 12.05
C GLY A 114 -5.77 -0.71 12.87
N ALA A 115 -5.87 -0.65 14.20
CA ALA A 115 -4.72 -0.58 15.12
C ALA A 115 -3.74 -1.74 14.97
N ARG A 116 -4.21 -2.94 14.58
CA ARG A 116 -3.35 -4.11 14.29
C ARG A 116 -2.30 -3.81 13.20
N GLY A 117 -2.58 -2.84 12.34
CA GLY A 117 -1.66 -2.35 11.31
C GLY A 117 -0.30 -1.87 11.81
N TYR A 118 -0.18 -1.49 13.08
CA TYR A 118 1.13 -1.15 13.64
C TYR A 118 2.11 -2.31 13.65
N ALA A 119 1.64 -3.56 13.49
CA ALA A 119 2.50 -4.72 13.34
C ALA A 119 3.32 -4.68 12.04
N HIS A 120 2.82 -3.99 11.00
CA HIS A 120 3.58 -3.75 9.76
C HIS A 120 4.89 -3.02 10.03
N ILE A 121 4.94 -2.13 11.03
CA ILE A 121 6.18 -1.43 11.42
C ILE A 121 7.24 -2.42 11.91
N GLY A 122 6.82 -3.44 12.66
CA GLY A 122 7.69 -4.53 13.09
C GLY A 122 8.21 -5.37 11.93
N VAL A 123 7.37 -5.64 10.93
CA VAL A 123 7.79 -6.33 9.70
C VAL A 123 8.80 -5.50 8.92
N LEU A 124 8.58 -4.19 8.78
CA LEU A 124 9.54 -3.28 8.15
C LEU A 124 10.89 -3.32 8.88
N ARG A 125 10.89 -3.28 10.22
CA ARG A 125 12.11 -3.45 11.02
C ARG A 125 12.81 -4.78 10.73
N ALA A 126 12.06 -5.87 10.57
CA ALA A 126 12.64 -7.18 10.23
C ALA A 126 13.25 -7.20 8.82
N LEU A 127 12.59 -6.58 7.84
CA LEU A 127 13.11 -6.43 6.47
C LEU A 127 14.39 -5.56 6.45
N GLU A 128 14.39 -4.45 7.18
CA GLU A 128 15.54 -3.54 7.31
C GLU A 128 16.77 -4.24 7.90
N VAL A 129 16.60 -5.01 8.99
CA VAL A 129 17.68 -5.76 9.63
C VAL A 129 18.27 -6.83 8.71
N ASN A 130 17.47 -7.39 7.79
CA ASN A 130 17.91 -8.36 6.80
C ASN A 130 18.34 -7.71 5.47
N GLY A 131 18.43 -6.38 5.39
CA GLY A 131 18.88 -5.67 4.19
C GLY A 131 17.94 -5.79 2.98
N VAL A 132 16.66 -6.10 3.19
CA VAL A 132 15.69 -6.25 2.11
C VAL A 132 15.25 -4.88 1.62
N ALA A 133 15.74 -4.46 0.46
CA ALA A 133 15.27 -3.25 -0.21
C ALA A 133 13.84 -3.46 -0.74
N ILE A 134 12.98 -2.44 -0.60
CA ILE A 134 11.60 -2.44 -1.12
C ILE A 134 11.57 -1.62 -2.41
N ASP A 135 11.07 -2.23 -3.49
CA ASP A 135 11.12 -1.67 -4.84
C ASP A 135 9.75 -1.17 -5.33
N ALA A 136 8.66 -1.70 -4.77
CA ALA A 136 7.29 -1.23 -4.95
C ALA A 136 6.48 -1.54 -3.68
N VAL A 137 5.44 -0.76 -3.39
CA VAL A 137 4.62 -0.96 -2.20
C VAL A 137 3.14 -0.71 -2.46
N GLY A 138 2.30 -1.58 -1.92
CA GLY A 138 0.85 -1.53 -2.05
C GLY A 138 0.16 -1.77 -0.71
N GLY A 139 -1.05 -1.26 -0.53
CA GLY A 139 -1.79 -1.62 0.68
C GLY A 139 -3.24 -1.16 0.75
N THR A 140 -3.89 -1.59 1.83
CA THR A 140 -5.29 -1.31 2.14
C THR A 140 -5.41 -0.66 3.51
N SER A 141 -6.22 0.39 3.64
CA SER A 141 -6.53 1.03 4.93
C SER A 141 -5.26 1.47 5.67
N ILE A 142 -5.05 1.05 6.92
CA ILE A 142 -3.81 1.31 7.66
C ILE A 142 -2.54 0.80 6.94
N GLY A 143 -2.63 -0.30 6.20
CA GLY A 143 -1.53 -0.80 5.37
C GLY A 143 -1.16 0.17 4.26
N ALA A 144 -2.13 0.87 3.69
CA ALA A 144 -1.87 1.93 2.71
C ALA A 144 -1.13 3.12 3.34
N VAL A 145 -1.46 3.52 4.57
CA VAL A 145 -0.78 4.63 5.27
C VAL A 145 0.68 4.30 5.52
N ILE A 146 0.95 3.11 6.06
CA ILE A 146 2.31 2.64 6.32
C ILE A 146 3.06 2.46 4.99
N GLY A 147 2.40 1.92 3.98
CA GLY A 147 2.95 1.77 2.63
C GLY A 147 3.32 3.10 1.98
N ALA A 148 2.51 4.15 2.17
CA ALA A 148 2.83 5.49 1.69
C ALA A 148 4.07 6.08 2.38
N ALA A 149 4.23 5.82 3.68
CA ALA A 149 5.43 6.25 4.41
C ALA A 149 6.68 5.48 3.93
N VAL A 150 6.56 4.18 3.64
CA VAL A 150 7.61 3.41 2.97
C VAL A 150 7.93 4.02 1.60
N ALA A 151 6.91 4.41 0.84
CA ALA A 151 7.09 5.01 -0.48
C ALA A 151 7.82 6.36 -0.47
N LEU A 152 7.76 7.06 0.67
CA LEU A 152 8.56 8.25 0.99
C LEU A 152 9.98 7.94 1.47
N GLN A 153 10.39 6.66 1.44
CA GLN A 153 11.67 6.16 1.95
C GLN A 153 11.86 6.42 3.46
N TYR A 154 10.79 6.36 4.24
CA TYR A 154 10.89 6.44 5.70
C TYR A 154 11.21 5.06 6.27
N ASN A 155 12.19 5.00 7.17
CA ASN A 155 12.52 3.78 7.90
C ASN A 155 11.49 3.50 9.01
N SER A 156 11.55 2.29 9.56
CA SER A 156 10.62 1.78 10.57
C SER A 156 10.54 2.68 11.80
N ASP A 157 11.66 3.25 12.27
CA ASP A 157 11.69 4.18 13.40
C ASP A 157 10.97 5.50 13.11
N LYS A 158 11.18 6.09 11.92
CA LYS A 158 10.48 7.30 11.51
C LYS A 158 8.98 7.05 11.37
N ILE A 159 8.59 5.94 10.77
CA ILE A 159 7.18 5.52 10.65
C ILE A 159 6.57 5.36 12.03
N PHE A 160 7.26 4.68 12.96
CA PHE A 160 6.84 4.52 14.35
C PHE A 160 6.56 5.88 15.02
N ASN A 161 7.50 6.82 14.89
CA ASN A 161 7.38 8.14 15.50
C ASN A 161 6.21 8.95 14.91
N LEU A 162 6.01 8.90 13.59
CA LEU A 162 4.86 9.53 12.94
C LEU A 162 3.54 8.92 13.43
N CYS A 163 3.47 7.60 13.55
CA CYS A 163 2.31 6.91 14.10
C CYS A 163 2.06 7.28 15.57
N ALA A 164 3.11 7.37 16.38
CA ALA A 164 3.01 7.79 17.77
C ALA A 164 2.56 9.25 17.92
N GLN A 165 2.93 10.12 16.99
CA GLN A 165 2.59 11.54 17.05
C GLN A 165 1.19 11.84 16.50
N TYR A 166 0.87 11.33 15.31
CA TYR A 166 -0.31 11.75 14.55
C TYR A 166 -1.43 10.71 14.55
N PHE A 167 -1.14 9.46 14.88
CA PHE A 167 -2.10 8.35 14.77
C PHE A 167 -2.46 7.72 16.12
N ARG A 168 -2.31 8.46 17.24
CA ARG A 168 -2.81 7.99 18.56
C ARG A 168 -4.29 8.22 18.81
N ASN A 169 -4.91 9.20 18.15
CA ASN A 169 -6.29 9.57 18.41
C ASN A 169 -7.03 9.94 17.12
N PHE A 170 -7.75 8.96 16.58
CA PHE A 170 -8.50 9.04 15.32
C PHE A 170 -9.91 9.61 15.46
N PHE A 171 -10.47 9.66 16.68
CA PHE A 171 -11.91 9.82 16.85
C PHE A 171 -12.33 11.29 16.95
N ASP A 172 -13.06 11.76 15.94
CA ASP A 172 -13.80 13.03 15.92
C ASP A 172 -15.31 12.76 15.81
N PHE A 173 -15.92 12.33 16.92
CA PHE A 173 -17.31 11.84 16.95
C PHE A 173 -18.36 12.81 16.37
N THR A 174 -19.40 12.24 15.76
CA THR A 174 -20.53 12.99 15.18
C THR A 174 -21.88 12.30 15.44
N LEU A 175 -22.99 12.94 15.01
CA LEU A 175 -24.32 12.32 15.11
C LEU A 175 -24.39 11.14 14.13
N PRO A 176 -24.74 9.92 14.59
CA PRO A 176 -24.62 8.69 13.80
C PRO A 176 -25.75 8.53 12.79
N VAL A 177 -25.92 9.52 11.90
CA VAL A 177 -26.85 9.47 10.76
C VAL A 177 -26.17 8.76 9.58
N ILE A 178 -24.89 9.06 9.34
CA ILE A 178 -24.09 8.48 8.23
C ILE A 178 -22.86 7.73 8.79
N SER A 179 -22.23 8.24 9.84
CA SER A 179 -21.00 7.70 10.41
C SER A 179 -20.83 8.05 11.89
N LEU A 180 -19.98 7.30 12.60
CA LEU A 180 -19.66 7.56 14.01
C LEU A 180 -18.68 8.71 14.20
N ILE A 181 -17.78 8.95 13.25
CA ILE A 181 -16.80 10.05 13.27
C ILE A 181 -16.85 10.88 11.98
N LYS A 182 -16.35 12.12 12.01
CA LYS A 182 -16.33 13.02 10.83
C LYS A 182 -15.19 12.67 9.87
N GLY A 183 -14.08 12.13 10.38
CA GLY A 183 -12.90 11.76 9.61
C GLY A 183 -12.03 12.96 9.16
N ARG A 184 -12.31 14.18 9.62
CA ARG A 184 -11.51 15.39 9.29
C ARG A 184 -10.18 15.38 10.01
N LYS A 185 -10.17 14.87 11.25
CA LYS A 185 -8.94 14.72 12.03
C LYS A 185 -7.95 13.78 11.34
N ILE A 186 -8.45 12.72 10.71
CA ILE A 186 -7.65 11.73 9.98
C ILE A 186 -7.00 12.35 8.76
N GLU A 187 -7.79 13.04 7.94
CA GLU A 187 -7.29 13.78 6.78
C GLU A 187 -6.17 14.77 7.17
N LYS A 188 -6.41 15.59 8.19
CA LYS A 188 -5.41 16.52 8.71
C LYS A 188 -4.15 15.80 9.22
N ASN A 189 -4.32 14.68 9.93
CA ASN A 189 -3.19 13.91 10.46
C ASN A 189 -2.39 13.22 9.35
N LEU A 190 -3.04 12.78 8.27
CA LEU A 190 -2.37 12.26 7.07
C LEU A 190 -1.50 13.34 6.43
N GLU A 191 -2.05 14.54 6.21
CA GLU A 191 -1.30 15.67 5.67
C GLU A 191 -0.14 16.10 6.57
N MET A 192 -0.33 16.13 7.89
CA MET A 192 0.74 16.49 8.84
C MET A 192 1.84 15.42 8.90
N ALA A 193 1.50 14.14 8.73
CA ALA A 193 2.46 13.05 8.81
C ALA A 193 3.23 12.81 7.51
N LEU A 194 2.55 12.94 6.36
CA LEU A 194 3.07 12.54 5.04
C LEU A 194 3.27 13.73 4.08
N GLY A 195 2.79 14.92 4.46
CA GLY A 195 2.79 16.11 3.62
C GLY A 195 1.63 16.14 2.62
N ASN A 196 1.42 17.31 2.02
CA ASN A 196 0.52 17.44 0.87
C ASN A 196 1.26 17.00 -0.40
N LYS A 197 1.05 15.76 -0.83
CA LYS A 197 1.79 15.12 -1.92
C LYS A 197 0.88 14.44 -2.92
N GLN A 198 1.37 14.30 -4.13
CA GLN A 198 0.77 13.43 -5.14
C GLN A 198 1.40 12.04 -5.06
N ILE A 199 0.64 10.99 -5.37
CA ILE A 199 1.17 9.61 -5.40
C ILE A 199 2.30 9.50 -6.43
N GLU A 200 2.14 10.16 -7.57
CA GLU A 200 3.18 10.20 -8.61
C GLU A 200 4.44 10.96 -8.23
N ASP A 201 4.46 11.65 -7.09
CA ASP A 201 5.66 12.35 -6.58
C ASP A 201 6.41 11.51 -5.51
N LEU A 202 6.04 10.23 -5.31
CA LEU A 202 6.68 9.35 -4.34
C LEU A 202 7.93 8.66 -4.94
N TRP A 203 8.96 8.46 -4.11
CA TRP A 203 10.25 7.91 -4.55
C TRP A 203 10.16 6.45 -4.98
N ILE A 204 9.37 5.66 -4.26
CA ILE A 204 9.10 4.26 -4.57
C ILE A 204 7.68 4.18 -5.13
N PRO A 205 7.45 3.41 -6.21
CA PRO A 205 6.11 3.21 -6.72
C PRO A 205 5.13 2.72 -5.64
N PHE A 206 3.98 3.37 -5.57
CA PHE A 206 2.97 3.15 -4.55
C PHE A 206 1.59 2.99 -5.17
N PHE A 207 0.79 2.09 -4.58
CA PHE A 207 -0.65 2.12 -4.77
C PHE A 207 -1.40 1.87 -3.46
N CYS A 208 -2.64 2.31 -3.40
CA CYS A 208 -3.58 1.81 -2.41
C CYS A 208 -4.93 1.47 -3.03
N VAL A 209 -5.76 0.74 -2.29
CA VAL A 209 -7.04 0.27 -2.80
C VAL A 209 -8.19 0.79 -1.95
N SER A 210 -9.29 1.17 -2.60
CA SER A 210 -10.57 1.47 -1.97
C SER A 210 -11.68 0.70 -2.67
N THR A 211 -12.87 0.74 -2.11
CA THR A 211 -14.08 0.14 -2.69
C THR A 211 -15.03 1.23 -3.16
N ASN A 212 -15.49 1.15 -4.41
CA ASN A 212 -16.55 2.01 -4.92
C ASN A 212 -17.91 1.36 -4.67
N LEU A 213 -18.68 1.92 -3.74
CA LEU A 213 -20.01 1.41 -3.41
C LEU A 213 -21.05 1.69 -4.49
N THR A 214 -20.88 2.73 -5.29
CA THR A 214 -21.81 3.07 -6.38
C THR A 214 -21.77 2.00 -7.47
N ARG A 215 -20.58 1.53 -7.81
CA ARG A 215 -20.34 0.62 -8.93
C ARG A 215 -19.98 -0.82 -8.52
N ALA A 216 -19.86 -1.07 -7.22
CA ALA A 216 -19.48 -2.35 -6.62
C ALA A 216 -18.14 -2.90 -7.17
N GLU A 217 -17.16 -2.01 -7.35
CA GLU A 217 -15.84 -2.35 -7.91
C GLU A 217 -14.69 -1.86 -7.03
N GLN A 218 -13.54 -2.53 -7.16
CA GLN A 218 -12.30 -2.07 -6.55
C GLN A 218 -11.75 -0.86 -7.33
N VAL A 219 -11.25 0.13 -6.60
CA VAL A 219 -10.53 1.27 -7.16
C VAL A 219 -9.08 1.21 -6.70
N ILE A 220 -8.15 1.24 -7.66
CA ILE A 220 -6.71 1.27 -7.41
C ILE A 220 -6.24 2.71 -7.58
N HIS A 221 -5.68 3.29 -6.52
CA HIS A 221 -5.12 4.63 -6.51
C HIS A 221 -3.61 4.53 -6.66
N TYR A 222 -3.09 4.95 -7.81
CA TYR A 222 -1.64 5.01 -8.10
C TYR A 222 -1.21 6.39 -8.66
N ARG A 223 -2.14 7.34 -8.71
CA ARG A 223 -1.95 8.76 -9.10
C ARG A 223 -2.97 9.65 -8.39
N GLY A 224 -2.68 10.94 -8.28
CA GLY A 224 -3.52 11.94 -7.64
C GLY A 224 -3.12 12.25 -6.19
N SER A 225 -3.99 12.96 -5.47
CA SER A 225 -3.74 13.35 -4.07
C SER A 225 -3.54 12.13 -3.19
N LEU A 226 -2.38 12.06 -2.53
CA LEU A 226 -2.06 10.99 -1.59
C LEU A 226 -3.03 10.99 -0.40
N ALA A 227 -3.32 12.16 0.15
CA ALA A 227 -4.22 12.30 1.30
C ALA A 227 -5.63 11.82 0.97
N GLU A 228 -6.17 12.18 -0.21
CA GLU A 228 -7.50 11.76 -0.66
C GLU A 228 -7.57 10.24 -0.91
N ALA A 229 -6.53 9.67 -1.53
CA ALA A 229 -6.44 8.24 -1.79
C ALA A 229 -6.37 7.43 -0.48
N LEU A 230 -5.51 7.84 0.46
CA LEU A 230 -5.42 7.22 1.79
C LEU A 230 -6.72 7.39 2.58
N ARG A 231 -7.32 8.59 2.55
CA ARG A 231 -8.61 8.86 3.19
C ARG A 231 -9.69 7.93 2.64
N SER A 232 -9.73 7.70 1.33
CA SER A 232 -10.67 6.76 0.68
C SER A 232 -10.39 5.32 1.13
N SER A 233 -9.13 4.89 1.10
CA SER A 233 -8.70 3.54 1.48
C SER A 233 -8.97 3.20 2.95
N MET A 234 -9.04 4.19 3.84
CA MET A 234 -9.32 4.02 5.28
C MET A 234 -10.78 4.24 5.68
N SER A 235 -11.68 4.57 4.73
CA SER A 235 -13.07 4.98 4.98
C SER A 235 -13.97 3.82 5.39
N LEU A 236 -13.72 3.23 6.55
CA LEU A 236 -14.44 2.05 7.00
C LEU A 236 -15.93 2.39 7.18
N PRO A 237 -16.85 1.65 6.52
CA PRO A 237 -18.29 1.89 6.66
C PRO A 237 -18.73 1.86 8.12
N ALA A 238 -19.79 2.61 8.44
CA ALA A 238 -20.28 2.92 9.78
C ALA A 238 -19.34 3.78 10.66
N MET A 239 -18.02 3.68 10.50
CA MET A 239 -17.07 4.52 11.24
C MET A 239 -16.92 5.90 10.62
N MET A 240 -16.60 5.95 9.33
CA MET A 240 -16.31 7.19 8.61
C MET A 240 -17.30 7.41 7.48
N PRO A 241 -17.57 8.67 7.12
CA PRO A 241 -18.35 8.95 5.93
C PRO A 241 -17.54 8.53 4.69
N PRO A 242 -18.23 8.01 3.65
CA PRO A 242 -17.59 7.71 2.37
C PRO A 242 -16.97 8.98 1.79
N VAL A 243 -15.89 8.81 1.03
CA VAL A 243 -15.32 9.89 0.22
C VAL A 243 -16.12 9.99 -1.07
N ILE A 244 -16.63 11.18 -1.37
CA ILE A 244 -17.35 11.43 -2.62
C ILE A 244 -16.35 11.88 -3.67
N LYS A 245 -16.20 11.12 -4.75
CA LYS A 245 -15.29 11.44 -5.86
C LYS A 245 -16.02 11.30 -7.19
N SER A 246 -16.17 12.40 -7.91
CA SER A 246 -16.87 12.43 -9.21
C SER A 246 -18.28 11.83 -9.18
N GLY A 247 -18.98 11.95 -8.05
CA GLY A 247 -20.32 11.38 -7.83
C GLY A 247 -20.33 9.96 -7.26
N ASP A 248 -19.18 9.27 -7.22
CA ASP A 248 -19.07 7.94 -6.63
C ASP A 248 -18.77 7.98 -5.12
N LEU A 249 -19.28 6.97 -4.41
CA LEU A 249 -19.07 6.78 -2.97
C LEU A 249 -17.93 5.79 -2.73
N LEU A 250 -16.79 6.27 -2.27
CA LEU A 250 -15.62 5.45 -1.96
C LEU A 250 -15.54 5.15 -0.46
N VAL A 251 -15.31 3.87 -0.14
CA VAL A 251 -15.10 3.36 1.21
C VAL A 251 -13.82 2.52 1.29
N ASP A 252 -13.50 2.05 2.50
CA ASP A 252 -12.30 1.25 2.77
C ASP A 252 -12.12 0.09 1.77
N GLY A 253 -10.87 -0.13 1.36
CA GLY A 253 -10.55 -1.20 0.41
C GLY A 253 -10.78 -2.60 0.97
N GLY A 254 -10.77 -2.76 2.29
CA GLY A 254 -10.96 -4.03 2.98
C GLY A 254 -12.36 -4.63 2.81
N VAL A 255 -13.30 -3.87 2.23
CA VAL A 255 -14.62 -4.39 1.82
C VAL A 255 -14.48 -5.40 0.67
N LEU A 256 -13.63 -5.14 -0.33
CA LEU A 256 -13.43 -6.02 -1.48
C LEU A 256 -12.04 -6.68 -1.55
N ASN A 257 -11.00 -6.00 -1.07
CA ASN A 257 -9.63 -6.47 -1.17
C ASN A 257 -8.79 -6.00 0.03
N ASN A 258 -8.76 -6.81 1.10
CA ASN A 258 -8.06 -6.47 2.34
C ASN A 258 -6.54 -6.61 2.26
N LEU A 259 -6.04 -7.43 1.34
CA LEU A 259 -4.61 -7.66 1.10
C LEU A 259 -4.38 -7.79 -0.42
N PRO A 260 -4.05 -6.70 -1.12
CA PRO A 260 -4.11 -6.62 -2.59
C PRO A 260 -2.87 -7.21 -3.27
N ILE A 261 -2.65 -8.52 -3.08
CA ILE A 261 -1.55 -9.29 -3.68
C ILE A 261 -1.74 -9.39 -5.19
N ASP A 262 -2.96 -9.70 -5.62
CA ASP A 262 -3.39 -9.69 -7.02
C ASP A 262 -3.02 -8.39 -7.75
N VAL A 263 -3.36 -7.24 -7.15
CA VAL A 263 -3.01 -5.94 -7.73
C VAL A 263 -1.50 -5.76 -7.84
N MET A 264 -0.73 -6.15 -6.82
CA MET A 264 0.73 -6.06 -6.89
C MET A 264 1.30 -6.95 -8.00
N ASN A 265 0.81 -8.18 -8.12
CA ASN A 265 1.22 -9.14 -9.14
C ASN A 265 0.90 -8.64 -10.55
N ASP A 266 -0.26 -8.03 -10.75
CA ASP A 266 -0.66 -7.45 -12.05
C ASP A 266 0.19 -6.23 -12.41
N LEU A 267 0.57 -5.43 -11.41
CA LEU A 267 1.34 -4.21 -11.65
C LEU A 267 2.85 -4.46 -11.85
N TYR A 268 3.40 -5.48 -11.17
CA TYR A 268 4.84 -5.80 -11.06
C TYR A 268 5.12 -7.30 -11.23
N SER A 269 4.57 -7.90 -12.27
CA SER A 269 4.71 -9.33 -12.53
C SER A 269 6.17 -9.79 -12.62
N GLY A 270 6.45 -10.98 -12.10
CA GLY A 270 7.77 -11.60 -12.14
C GLY A 270 8.67 -11.30 -10.93
N GLY A 271 8.41 -10.21 -10.19
CA GLY A 271 9.12 -9.89 -8.96
C GLY A 271 8.74 -10.78 -7.76
N LYS A 272 9.50 -10.66 -6.68
CA LYS A 272 9.20 -11.29 -5.39
C LYS A 272 8.15 -10.46 -4.64
N ILE A 273 7.03 -11.08 -4.27
CA ILE A 273 5.99 -10.41 -3.48
C ILE A 273 6.10 -10.82 -2.01
N ILE A 274 6.20 -9.83 -1.13
CA ILE A 274 6.18 -9.96 0.32
C ILE A 274 4.81 -9.45 0.79
N ALA A 275 3.93 -10.37 1.21
CA ALA A 275 2.58 -10.04 1.65
C ALA A 275 2.48 -10.11 3.18
N VAL A 276 1.97 -9.05 3.81
CA VAL A 276 1.81 -8.96 5.26
C VAL A 276 0.34 -8.94 5.64
N ASP A 277 -0.13 -10.08 6.13
CA ASP A 277 -1.50 -10.27 6.56
C ASP A 277 -1.63 -10.10 8.08
N ILE A 278 -2.44 -9.14 8.48
CA ILE A 278 -2.82 -8.87 9.88
C ILE A 278 -4.25 -9.30 10.18
N SER A 279 -4.87 -10.02 9.24
CA SER A 279 -6.22 -10.52 9.39
C SER A 279 -6.22 -11.71 10.36
N PRO A 280 -7.08 -11.69 11.39
CA PRO A 280 -7.20 -12.82 12.32
C PRO A 280 -7.77 -14.04 11.59
N LYS A 281 -7.17 -15.22 11.81
CA LYS A 281 -7.66 -16.52 11.34
C LYS A 281 -9.04 -16.85 11.92
N ILE A 282 -9.19 -16.60 13.21
CA ILE A 282 -10.44 -16.76 13.95
C ILE A 282 -10.56 -15.50 14.81
N ASP A 283 -11.53 -14.64 14.49
CA ASP A 283 -11.91 -13.49 15.31
C ASP A 283 -13.34 -13.69 15.81
N LEU A 284 -13.67 -13.09 16.95
CA LEU A 284 -15.01 -13.10 17.54
C LEU A 284 -15.52 -14.48 17.99
N ALA A 285 -14.62 -15.41 18.32
CA ALA A 285 -15.01 -16.67 18.95
C ALA A 285 -15.39 -16.44 20.43
N SER A 286 -16.65 -16.67 20.79
CA SER A 286 -17.09 -16.69 22.19
C SER A 286 -17.03 -18.11 22.75
N ASN A 287 -16.36 -18.30 23.88
CA ASN A 287 -16.31 -19.59 24.59
C ASN A 287 -17.59 -19.91 25.37
N GLU A 288 -18.58 -19.01 25.41
CA GLU A 288 -19.83 -19.21 26.15
C GLU A 288 -21.07 -18.96 25.28
N SER A 289 -21.88 -20.02 25.12
CA SER A 289 -23.12 -20.07 24.34
C SER A 289 -24.29 -19.25 24.92
N HIS A 290 -24.13 -18.63 26.09
CA HIS A 290 -25.26 -18.15 26.91
C HIS A 290 -25.43 -16.63 27.00
N PHE A 291 -24.59 -15.82 26.35
CA PHE A 291 -24.64 -14.35 26.51
C PHE A 291 -25.54 -13.61 25.50
N MET A 292 -25.93 -14.24 24.39
CA MET A 292 -26.66 -13.58 23.28
C MET A 292 -28.13 -13.24 23.58
N SER A 293 -28.66 -13.65 24.73
CA SER A 293 -30.06 -13.44 25.15
C SER A 293 -30.22 -12.52 26.38
N GLY A 294 -29.16 -11.85 26.83
CA GLY A 294 -29.21 -10.89 27.94
C GLY A 294 -29.55 -9.46 27.49
N SER A 295 -30.22 -8.68 28.35
CA SER A 295 -30.44 -7.24 28.06
C SER A 295 -29.10 -6.48 28.04
N GLY A 296 -28.95 -5.49 27.16
CA GLY A 296 -27.72 -4.68 27.06
C GLY A 296 -27.31 -4.03 28.39
N LEU A 297 -28.27 -3.72 29.26
CA LEU A 297 -28.02 -3.21 30.61
C LEU A 297 -27.35 -4.26 31.52
N LYS A 298 -27.74 -5.55 31.43
CA LYS A 298 -27.05 -6.63 32.17
C LYS A 298 -25.61 -6.81 31.70
N LEU A 299 -25.36 -6.62 30.40
CA LEU A 299 -24.02 -6.71 29.82
C LEU A 299 -23.12 -5.56 30.32
N LEU A 300 -23.66 -4.33 30.32
CA LEU A 300 -23.00 -3.14 30.86
C LEU A 300 -22.66 -3.31 32.35
N LEU A 301 -23.62 -3.77 33.15
CA LEU A 301 -23.42 -4.03 34.59
C LEU A 301 -22.41 -5.16 34.83
N ALA A 302 -22.33 -6.15 33.95
CA ALA A 302 -21.33 -7.21 34.03
C ALA A 302 -19.91 -6.70 33.75
N HIS A 303 -19.75 -5.72 32.85
CA HIS A 303 -18.46 -5.05 32.58
C HIS A 303 -17.94 -4.22 33.76
N LEU A 304 -18.82 -3.77 34.66
CA LEU A 304 -18.46 -2.97 35.84
C LEU A 304 -18.02 -3.81 37.05
N ASN A 305 -18.04 -5.14 36.97
CA ASN A 305 -17.66 -6.02 38.08
C ASN A 305 -16.16 -6.41 38.00
N PRO A 306 -15.28 -5.87 38.87
CA PRO A 306 -13.84 -6.11 38.83
C PRO A 306 -13.43 -7.53 39.26
N PHE A 307 -14.34 -8.31 39.86
CA PHE A 307 -14.06 -9.67 40.35
C PHE A 307 -14.43 -10.78 39.35
N ARG A 308 -15.05 -10.43 38.20
CA ARG A 308 -15.47 -11.39 37.19
C ARG A 308 -14.43 -11.45 36.07
N ARG A 309 -13.94 -12.64 35.71
CA ARG A 309 -13.20 -12.85 34.46
C ARG A 309 -14.16 -12.56 33.31
N THR A 310 -14.05 -11.40 32.69
CA THR A 310 -14.86 -11.04 31.53
C THR A 310 -14.38 -11.86 30.33
N ALA A 311 -15.27 -12.72 29.81
CA ALA A 311 -15.09 -13.30 28.48
C ALA A 311 -15.06 -12.17 27.44
N TYR A 312 -14.32 -12.34 26.34
CA TYR A 312 -14.35 -11.40 25.24
C TYR A 312 -15.77 -11.38 24.63
N ILE A 313 -16.39 -10.20 24.59
CA ILE A 313 -17.70 -9.99 23.97
C ILE A 313 -17.48 -9.04 22.78
N PRO A 314 -17.77 -9.48 21.55
CA PRO A 314 -17.70 -8.62 20.37
C PRO A 314 -18.58 -7.38 20.55
N SER A 315 -18.05 -6.20 20.25
CA SER A 315 -18.89 -5.01 20.14
C SER A 315 -19.75 -5.09 18.86
N ILE A 316 -20.84 -4.30 18.81
CA ILE A 316 -21.62 -4.17 17.57
C ILE A 316 -20.75 -3.73 16.38
N PHE A 317 -19.74 -2.90 16.66
CA PHE A 317 -18.77 -2.45 15.67
C PHE A 317 -17.88 -3.60 15.18
N ASP A 318 -17.38 -4.45 16.08
CA ASP A 318 -16.58 -5.61 15.71
C ASP A 318 -17.39 -6.56 14.81
N ILE A 319 -18.67 -6.79 15.16
CA ILE A 319 -19.57 -7.63 14.36
C ILE A 319 -19.80 -7.03 12.97
N ILE A 320 -20.13 -5.74 12.87
CA ILE A 320 -20.39 -5.08 11.57
C ILE A 320 -19.11 -5.05 10.72
N SER A 321 -18.00 -4.57 11.27
CA SER A 321 -16.74 -4.47 10.53
C SER A 321 -16.23 -5.83 10.07
N ARG A 322 -16.34 -6.88 10.91
CA ARG A 322 -15.98 -8.23 10.52
C ARG A 322 -16.91 -8.78 9.44
N SER A 323 -18.22 -8.55 9.54
CA SER A 323 -19.19 -9.02 8.54
C SER A 323 -18.93 -8.40 7.16
N ILE A 324 -18.53 -7.13 7.12
CA ILE A 324 -18.22 -6.41 5.88
C ILE A 324 -16.91 -6.91 5.24
N THR A 325 -15.89 -7.15 6.06
CA THR A 325 -14.54 -7.51 5.56
C THR A 325 -14.33 -9.02 5.36
N LEU A 326 -15.24 -9.86 5.87
CA LEU A 326 -15.10 -11.32 5.90
C LEU A 326 -14.81 -11.92 4.51
N ALA A 327 -15.53 -11.47 3.48
CA ALA A 327 -15.36 -11.99 2.13
C ALA A 327 -13.97 -11.67 1.56
N ALA A 328 -13.49 -10.43 1.75
CA ALA A 328 -12.18 -9.99 1.29
C ALA A 328 -11.04 -10.69 2.05
N VAL A 329 -11.18 -10.85 3.36
CA VAL A 329 -10.22 -11.61 4.19
C VAL A 329 -10.20 -13.09 3.77
N ASN A 330 -11.36 -13.68 3.52
CA ASN A 330 -11.43 -15.06 3.05
C ASN A 330 -10.81 -15.21 1.66
N LYS A 331 -10.94 -14.21 0.78
CA LYS A 331 -10.24 -14.18 -0.52
C LYS A 331 -8.72 -14.25 -0.31
N SER A 332 -8.14 -13.36 0.51
CA SER A 332 -6.68 -13.32 0.71
C SER A 332 -6.11 -14.58 1.37
N MET A 333 -6.94 -15.29 2.14
CA MET A 333 -6.57 -16.58 2.75
C MET A 333 -6.70 -17.79 1.80
N ARG A 334 -7.19 -17.61 0.57
CA ARG A 334 -7.21 -18.68 -0.42
C ARG A 334 -5.79 -19.00 -0.84
N THR A 335 -5.49 -20.28 -0.96
CA THR A 335 -4.16 -20.77 -1.36
C THR A 335 -3.70 -20.18 -2.69
N ASP A 336 -4.59 -19.97 -3.66
CA ASP A 336 -4.24 -19.36 -4.95
C ASP A 336 -3.71 -17.94 -4.82
N GLU A 337 -4.29 -17.12 -3.94
CA GLU A 337 -3.81 -15.75 -3.66
C GLU A 337 -2.49 -15.78 -2.89
N GLN A 338 -2.37 -16.67 -1.90
CA GLN A 338 -1.14 -16.82 -1.11
C GLN A 338 0.03 -17.27 -1.98
N ASN A 339 -0.20 -18.14 -2.96
CA ASN A 339 0.82 -18.65 -3.87
C ASN A 339 1.41 -17.58 -4.79
N LEU A 340 0.75 -16.42 -4.95
CA LEU A 340 1.33 -15.27 -5.65
C LEU A 340 2.43 -14.61 -4.82
N ALA A 341 2.41 -14.76 -3.49
CA ALA A 341 3.43 -14.21 -2.60
C ALA A 341 4.62 -15.16 -2.46
N SER A 342 5.82 -14.64 -2.72
CA SER A 342 7.08 -15.35 -2.44
C SER A 342 7.33 -15.46 -0.93
N LEU A 343 6.79 -14.53 -0.14
CA LEU A 343 6.78 -14.57 1.32
C LEU A 343 5.43 -14.08 1.83
N TYR A 344 4.63 -14.97 2.42
CA TYR A 344 3.37 -14.63 3.07
C TYR A 344 3.54 -14.62 4.59
N LEU A 345 3.47 -13.44 5.20
CA LEU A 345 3.60 -13.25 6.64
C LEU A 345 2.23 -13.06 7.25
N LEU A 346 1.70 -14.11 7.86
CA LEU A 346 0.52 -14.01 8.71
C LEU A 346 0.94 -13.69 10.13
N LEU A 347 0.55 -12.51 10.62
CA LEU A 347 0.94 -12.04 11.95
C LEU A 347 -0.09 -12.43 13.02
N SER A 348 0.41 -12.92 14.16
CA SER A 348 -0.42 -13.29 15.31
C SER A 348 -0.82 -12.06 16.15
N VAL A 349 -1.77 -11.28 15.64
CA VAL A 349 -2.26 -10.02 16.25
C VAL A 349 -3.68 -10.15 16.84
N GLU A 350 -4.16 -11.38 17.04
CA GLU A 350 -5.53 -11.66 17.52
C GLU A 350 -5.80 -11.13 18.93
N SER A 351 -4.75 -10.96 19.73
CA SER A 351 -4.83 -10.43 21.10
C SER A 351 -5.11 -8.92 21.18
N VAL A 352 -5.13 -8.22 20.04
CA VAL A 352 -5.25 -6.77 19.95
C VAL A 352 -6.56 -6.42 19.23
N GLY A 353 -7.36 -5.55 19.83
CA GLY A 353 -8.56 -5.00 19.17
C GLY A 353 -8.23 -4.06 18.02
N THR A 354 -9.11 -3.94 17.01
CA THR A 354 -8.89 -3.08 15.83
C THR A 354 -8.91 -1.57 16.15
N LEU A 355 -9.37 -1.18 17.35
CA LEU A 355 -9.43 0.21 17.81
C LEU A 355 -8.41 0.54 18.93
N GLU A 356 -7.53 -0.39 19.31
CA GLU A 356 -6.54 -0.24 20.39
C GLU A 356 -5.27 0.53 19.93
N TYR A 357 -5.45 1.75 19.41
CA TYR A 357 -4.36 2.57 18.84
C TYR A 357 -3.34 3.07 19.88
N ASP A 358 -3.67 2.99 21.16
CA ASP A 358 -2.81 3.29 22.31
C ASP A 358 -1.69 2.26 22.51
N ARG A 359 -1.85 1.03 22.00
CA ARG A 359 -0.89 -0.08 22.15
C ARG A 359 0.17 -0.16 21.05
N LEU A 360 0.40 0.93 20.32
CA LEU A 360 1.33 0.99 19.17
C LEU A 360 2.66 0.27 19.41
N LYS A 361 3.36 0.56 20.53
CA LYS A 361 4.65 -0.05 20.85
C LYS A 361 4.57 -1.58 20.95
N GLN A 362 3.55 -2.09 21.63
CA GLN A 362 3.33 -3.52 21.81
C GLN A 362 3.04 -4.20 20.47
N ILE A 363 2.17 -3.58 19.65
CA ILE A 363 1.75 -4.14 18.36
C ILE A 363 2.93 -4.18 17.37
N ALA A 364 3.74 -3.13 17.32
CA ALA A 364 4.95 -3.10 16.48
C ALA A 364 5.96 -4.19 16.89
N GLU A 365 6.15 -4.41 18.20
CA GLU A 365 7.04 -5.46 18.70
C GLU A 365 6.51 -6.88 18.40
N LEU A 366 5.20 -7.09 18.51
CA LEU A 366 4.56 -8.34 18.09
C LEU A 366 4.77 -8.61 16.60
N GLY A 367 4.65 -7.58 15.76
CA GLY A 367 4.92 -7.70 14.33
C GLY A 367 6.35 -8.18 14.05
N TYR A 368 7.35 -7.56 14.68
CA TYR A 368 8.75 -7.93 14.49
C TYR A 368 9.05 -9.35 14.97
N THR A 369 8.64 -9.68 16.19
CA THR A 369 8.88 -11.00 16.79
C THR A 369 8.21 -12.13 16.02
N SER A 370 7.04 -11.87 15.43
CA SER A 370 6.30 -12.83 14.60
C SER A 370 6.91 -13.03 13.20
N SER A 371 7.59 -12.01 12.65
CA SER A 371 8.09 -12.04 11.27
C SER A 371 9.58 -12.34 11.13
N ILE A 372 10.41 -11.94 12.10
CA ILE A 372 11.88 -11.91 11.94
C ILE A 372 12.47 -13.26 11.49
N ASN A 373 12.04 -14.37 12.09
CA ASN A 373 12.54 -15.70 11.74
C ASN A 373 12.17 -16.10 10.30
N GLN A 374 10.93 -15.83 9.88
CA GLN A 374 10.46 -16.15 8.53
C GLN A 374 11.17 -15.29 7.48
N VAL A 375 11.33 -13.98 7.76
CA VAL A 375 12.08 -13.08 6.89
C VAL A 375 13.53 -13.55 6.73
N THR A 376 14.21 -13.85 7.83
CA THR A 376 15.60 -14.33 7.78
C THR A 376 15.74 -15.66 7.04
N GLN A 377 14.81 -16.59 7.23
CA GLN A 377 14.80 -17.86 6.49
C GLN A 377 14.56 -17.64 4.99
N TRP A 378 13.63 -16.76 4.63
CA TRP A 378 13.33 -16.42 3.26
C TRP A 378 14.52 -15.78 2.55
N CYS A 379 15.23 -14.85 3.20
CA CYS A 379 16.45 -14.25 2.66
C CYS A 379 17.51 -15.31 2.36
N ARG A 380 17.76 -16.24 3.29
CA ARG A 380 18.74 -17.33 3.11
C ARG A 380 18.36 -18.27 1.97
N GLY A 381 17.11 -18.69 1.90
CA GLY A 381 16.62 -19.56 0.83
C GLY A 381 16.66 -18.90 -0.55
N SER A 382 16.76 -17.58 -0.61
CA SER A 382 16.86 -16.83 -1.86
C SER A 382 18.29 -16.57 -2.34
N GLU A 383 19.30 -16.90 -1.54
CA GLU A 383 20.73 -16.82 -1.92
C GLU A 383 21.20 -18.09 -2.66
N ASP A 384 20.47 -19.21 -2.51
CA ASP A 384 20.79 -20.52 -3.11
C ASP A 384 20.08 -20.78 -4.47
N SER A 385 19.29 -19.81 -4.96
CA SER A 385 18.51 -19.88 -6.23
C SER A 385 18.95 -18.80 -7.21
#